data_AF-A0A540UW60-F1
#
_entry.id   AF-A0A540UW60-F1
#
_cell.length_a   1.000
_cell.length_b   1.000
_cell.length_c   1.000
_cell.angle_alpha   90.00
_cell.angle_beta   90.00
_cell.angle_gamma   90.00
#
_symmetry.space_group_name_H-M   'P 1'
#
loop_
_entity.id
_entity.type
_entity.pdbx_description
1 polymer ?
#
loop_
_entity_poly.entity_id
_entity_poly.type
_entity_poly.pdbx_seq_one_letter_code
_entity_poly.pdbx_strand_id
1 'polypeptide(L)'
;MKYNYLALFEADKENGGYSISFPDFPGAFSEADNLSEAIFNAREVLEIYTIMFEDEGKEFPKPSSFKALASNLASDDDVIQAISVDTELVREREHSKIVNKTVTLPSWLVEVGKENKVNFSQLLQKAIREELQV
;
A
#
# COMPACT_ATOMS: atom_id res chain seq x y z
N MET A 1 -4.83 -10.55 -6.00
CA MET A 1 -6.31 -10.64 -6.03
C MET A 1 -6.91 -9.24 -6.13
N LYS A 2 -8.10 -9.09 -6.73
CA LYS A 2 -8.74 -7.78 -6.95
C LYS A 2 -9.91 -7.55 -5.99
N TYR A 3 -9.93 -6.39 -5.34
CA TYR A 3 -10.96 -5.97 -4.38
C TYR A 3 -11.55 -4.62 -4.78
N ASN A 4 -12.85 -4.44 -4.55
CA ASN A 4 -13.56 -3.21 -4.84
C ASN A 4 -14.48 -2.86 -3.66
N TYR A 5 -14.27 -1.67 -3.08
CA TYR A 5 -15.06 -1.17 -1.97
C TYR A 5 -15.39 0.31 -2.19
N LEU A 6 -16.44 0.77 -1.53
CA LEU A 6 -16.83 2.18 -1.55
C LEU A 6 -16.24 2.86 -0.30
N ALA A 7 -15.51 3.93 -0.53
CA ALA A 7 -15.07 4.85 0.51
C ALA A 7 -16.09 5.98 0.66
N LEU A 8 -16.29 6.44 1.89
CA LEU A 8 -17.01 7.65 2.21
C LEU A 8 -16.00 8.75 2.52
N PHE A 9 -16.08 9.86 1.80
CA PHE A 9 -15.31 11.07 2.06
C PHE A 9 -16.24 12.12 2.66
N GLU A 10 -16.06 12.42 3.94
CA GLU A 10 -16.81 13.44 4.67
C GLU A 10 -16.04 14.76 4.63
N ALA A 11 -16.64 15.82 4.09
CA ALA A 11 -15.96 17.09 3.93
C ALA A 11 -15.90 17.86 5.26
N ASP A 12 -14.70 18.30 5.68
CA ASP A 12 -14.55 19.19 6.84
C ASP A 12 -14.93 20.63 6.45
N LYS A 13 -16.03 21.13 7.02
CA LYS A 13 -16.56 22.48 6.75
C LYS A 13 -15.80 23.60 7.44
N GLU A 14 -15.05 23.30 8.50
CA GLU A 14 -14.34 24.31 9.30
C GLU A 14 -12.92 24.54 8.78
N ASN A 15 -12.18 23.47 8.47
CA ASN A 15 -10.79 23.55 8.05
C ASN A 15 -10.57 23.24 6.56
N GLY A 16 -11.60 22.74 5.86
CA GLY A 16 -11.46 22.16 4.54
C GLY A 16 -10.85 20.75 4.58
N GLY A 17 -10.82 20.08 3.43
CA GLY A 17 -10.33 18.70 3.32
C GLY A 17 -11.41 17.64 3.53
N TYR A 18 -10.98 16.40 3.66
CA TYR A 18 -11.84 15.23 3.73
C TYR A 18 -11.37 14.24 4.80
N SER A 19 -12.31 13.77 5.62
CA SER A 19 -12.15 12.52 6.37
C SER A 19 -12.59 11.34 5.50
N ILE A 20 -11.81 10.27 5.52
CA ILE A 20 -11.98 9.11 4.64
C ILE A 20 -12.28 7.91 5.51
N SER A 21 -13.32 7.17 5.19
CA SER A 21 -13.65 5.92 5.87
C SER A 21 -14.12 4.83 4.92
N PHE A 22 -13.90 3.58 5.32
CA PHE A 22 -14.51 2.41 4.68
C PHE A 22 -15.47 1.74 5.67
N PRO A 23 -16.80 1.91 5.52
CA PRO A 23 -17.79 1.34 6.44
C PRO A 23 -17.72 -0.19 6.56
N ASP A 24 -17.24 -0.86 5.51
CA ASP A 24 -17.07 -2.31 5.47
C ASP A 24 -15.85 -2.79 6.29
N PHE A 25 -14.88 -1.90 6.55
CA PHE A 25 -13.66 -2.18 7.31
C PHE A 25 -13.58 -1.28 8.55
N PRO A 26 -14.16 -1.69 9.69
CA PRO A 26 -14.07 -0.91 10.92
C PRO A 26 -12.61 -0.61 11.31
N GLY A 27 -12.27 0.67 11.45
CA GLY A 27 -10.91 1.13 11.73
C GLY A 27 -10.13 1.64 10.52
N ALA A 28 -10.65 1.46 9.30
CA ALA A 28 -10.02 1.95 8.08
C ALA A 28 -10.37 3.43 7.86
N PHE A 29 -9.54 4.31 8.43
CA PHE A 29 -9.69 5.75 8.39
C PHE A 29 -8.42 6.44 7.87
N SER A 30 -8.60 7.58 7.20
CA SER A 30 -7.53 8.52 6.83
C SER A 30 -8.11 9.91 6.66
N GLU A 31 -7.26 10.91 6.48
CA GLU A 31 -7.65 12.29 6.17
C GLU A 31 -6.85 12.78 4.96
N ALA A 32 -7.29 13.87 4.35
CA ALA A 32 -6.61 14.51 3.22
C ALA A 32 -7.02 15.98 3.08
N ASP A 33 -6.13 16.83 2.57
CA ASP A 33 -6.40 18.28 2.42
C ASP A 33 -7.30 18.57 1.20
N ASN A 34 -7.34 17.66 0.23
CA ASN A 34 -8.07 17.82 -1.02
C ASN A 34 -8.53 16.49 -1.61
N LEU A 35 -9.43 16.53 -2.60
CA LEU A 35 -10.03 15.33 -3.19
C LEU A 35 -9.01 14.39 -3.86
N SER A 36 -7.99 14.94 -4.54
CA SER A 36 -6.97 14.11 -5.21
C SER A 36 -6.16 13.32 -4.19
N GLU A 37 -5.77 13.97 -3.10
CA GLU A 37 -5.10 13.33 -1.98
C GLU A 37 -6.05 12.34 -1.27
N ALA A 38 -7.33 12.66 -1.15
CA ALA A 38 -8.30 11.76 -0.54
C ALA A 38 -8.45 10.45 -1.32
N ILE A 39 -8.49 10.51 -2.66
CA ILE A 39 -8.52 9.32 -3.51
C ILE A 39 -7.24 8.49 -3.34
N PHE A 40 -6.08 9.14 -3.25
CA PHE A 40 -4.81 8.48 -3.05
C PHE A 40 -4.75 7.78 -1.67
N ASN A 41 -5.06 8.51 -0.61
CA ASN A 41 -5.03 8.00 0.77
C ASN A 41 -6.07 6.88 0.97
N ALA A 42 -7.27 7.00 0.39
CA ALA A 42 -8.28 5.95 0.41
C ALA A 42 -7.78 4.65 -0.22
N ARG A 43 -7.04 4.76 -1.34
CA ARG A 43 -6.41 3.60 -1.97
C ARG A 43 -5.38 2.97 -1.05
N GLU A 44 -4.48 3.74 -0.46
CA GLU A 44 -3.44 3.21 0.45
C GLU A 44 -4.05 2.48 1.65
N VAL A 45 -5.08 3.07 2.28
CA VAL A 45 -5.81 2.43 3.39
C VAL A 45 -6.41 1.09 2.93
N LEU A 46 -7.07 1.05 1.78
CA LEU A 46 -7.65 -0.20 1.29
C LEU A 46 -6.59 -1.25 0.93
N GLU A 47 -5.44 -0.83 0.38
CA GLU A 47 -4.30 -1.71 0.11
C GLU A 47 -3.79 -2.36 1.41
N ILE A 48 -3.62 -1.58 2.50
CA ILE A 48 -3.19 -2.09 3.81
C ILE A 48 -4.20 -3.11 4.36
N TYR A 49 -5.48 -2.76 4.39
CA TYR A 49 -6.50 -3.63 4.97
C TYR A 49 -6.70 -4.91 4.17
N THR A 50 -6.68 -4.84 2.84
CA THR A 50 -6.86 -6.03 1.99
C THR A 50 -5.67 -6.99 2.12
N ILE A 51 -4.44 -6.49 2.17
CA ILE A 51 -3.25 -7.32 2.41
C ILE A 51 -3.30 -7.95 3.81
N MET A 52 -3.63 -7.16 4.83
CA MET A 52 -3.75 -7.67 6.21
C MET A 52 -4.77 -8.80 6.31
N PHE A 53 -5.95 -8.65 5.67
CA PHE A 53 -6.98 -9.68 5.68
C PHE A 53 -6.53 -10.95 4.95
N GLU A 54 -5.83 -10.83 3.82
CA GLU A 54 -5.23 -11.98 3.12
C GLU A 54 -4.19 -12.69 3.99
N ASP A 55 -3.27 -11.95 4.58
CA ASP A 55 -2.15 -12.50 5.36
C ASP A 55 -2.64 -13.19 6.65
N GLU A 56 -3.71 -12.66 7.27
CA GLU A 56 -4.32 -13.25 8.47
C GLU A 56 -5.40 -14.30 8.15
N GLY A 57 -5.69 -14.55 6.87
CA GLY A 57 -6.73 -15.50 6.45
C GLY A 57 -8.14 -15.12 6.92
N LYS A 58 -8.42 -13.82 7.06
CA LYS A 58 -9.72 -13.31 7.50
C LYS A 58 -10.73 -13.33 6.35
N GLU A 59 -12.00 -13.55 6.69
CA GLU A 59 -13.09 -13.39 5.73
C GLU A 59 -13.29 -11.91 5.38
N PHE A 60 -13.44 -11.63 4.09
CA PHE A 60 -13.70 -10.28 3.60
C PHE A 60 -15.16 -9.88 3.84
N PRO A 61 -15.41 -8.64 4.31
CA PRO A 61 -16.75 -8.12 4.45
C PRO A 61 -17.42 -8.01 3.08
N LYS A 62 -18.76 -8.15 3.03
CA LYS A 62 -19.50 -7.91 1.80
C LYS A 62 -19.47 -6.41 1.48
N PRO A 63 -19.08 -5.97 0.27
CA PRO A 63 -19.06 -4.56 -0.09
C PRO A 63 -20.44 -3.91 0.04
N SER A 64 -20.46 -2.74 0.67
CA SER A 64 -21.64 -1.91 0.79
C SER A 64 -22.12 -1.42 -0.57
N SER A 65 -23.44 -1.31 -0.74
CA SER A 65 -24.03 -0.73 -1.95
C SER A 65 -24.04 0.81 -1.87
N PHE A 66 -23.98 1.49 -3.01
CA PHE A 66 -24.09 2.94 -3.06
C PHE A 66 -25.32 3.47 -2.31
N LYS A 67 -26.48 2.82 -2.50
CA LYS A 67 -27.73 3.19 -1.83
C LYS A 67 -27.64 3.10 -0.30
N ALA A 68 -26.88 2.13 0.21
CA ALA A 68 -26.69 1.95 1.65
C ALA A 68 -25.76 3.02 2.25
N LEU A 69 -24.78 3.50 1.48
CA LEU A 69 -23.87 4.56 1.93
C LEU A 69 -24.43 5.97 1.71
N ALA A 70 -25.28 6.15 0.70
CA ALA A 70 -25.89 7.45 0.40
C ALA A 70 -26.71 8.01 1.56
N SER A 71 -27.24 7.16 2.45
CA SER A 71 -27.94 7.61 3.67
C SER A 71 -27.00 8.17 4.75
N ASN A 72 -25.69 7.96 4.64
CA ASN A 72 -24.69 8.42 5.59
C ASN A 72 -24.09 9.78 5.20
N LEU A 73 -24.38 10.29 4.00
CA LEU A 73 -23.94 11.61 3.57
C LEU A 73 -24.64 12.67 4.41
N ALA A 74 -23.85 13.49 5.10
CA ALA A 74 -24.32 14.57 5.96
C ALA A 74 -24.26 15.93 5.25
N SER A 75 -23.48 16.04 4.17
CA SER A 75 -23.33 17.22 3.34
C SER A 75 -23.44 16.89 1.85
N ASP A 76 -23.82 17.89 1.05
CA ASP A 76 -23.75 17.81 -0.41
C ASP A 76 -22.29 17.78 -0.93
N ASP A 77 -21.34 18.18 -0.08
CA ASP A 77 -19.90 18.14 -0.36
C ASP A 77 -19.26 16.77 -0.06
N ASP A 78 -20.01 15.86 0.58
CA ASP A 78 -19.53 14.52 0.86
C ASP A 78 -19.52 13.68 -0.41
N VAL A 79 -18.53 12.78 -0.53
CA VAL A 79 -18.32 12.00 -1.75
C VAL A 79 -18.29 10.52 -1.43
N ILE A 80 -19.04 9.73 -2.20
CA ILE A 80 -18.87 8.27 -2.23
C ILE A 80 -17.98 7.92 -3.40
N GLN A 81 -16.82 7.34 -3.11
CA GLN A 81 -15.81 7.02 -4.10
C GLN A 81 -15.58 5.51 -4.18
N ALA A 82 -15.66 4.93 -5.38
CA ALA A 82 -15.25 3.55 -5.60
C ALA A 82 -13.73 3.45 -5.64
N ILE A 83 -13.16 2.54 -4.84
CA ILE A 83 -11.73 2.28 -4.75
C ILE A 83 -11.48 0.82 -5.12
N SER A 84 -10.54 0.61 -6.04
CA SER A 84 -10.14 -0.71 -6.53
C SER A 84 -8.69 -0.98 -6.17
N VAL A 85 -8.43 -2.16 -5.62
CA VAL A 85 -7.09 -2.63 -5.24
C VAL A 85 -6.80 -3.96 -5.89
N ASP A 86 -5.57 -4.14 -6.39
CA ASP A 86 -5.06 -5.43 -6.83
C ASP A 86 -3.85 -5.80 -5.95
N THR A 87 -4.07 -6.71 -5.00
CA THR A 87 -3.04 -7.10 -4.01
C THR A 87 -1.84 -7.79 -4.65
N GLU A 88 -1.98 -8.39 -5.83
CA GLU A 88 -0.83 -8.96 -6.55
C GLU A 88 0.11 -7.85 -7.01
N LEU A 89 -0.44 -6.79 -7.62
CA LEU A 89 0.35 -5.63 -8.04
C LEU A 89 0.98 -4.90 -6.85
N VAL A 90 0.29 -4.82 -5.70
CA VAL A 90 0.84 -4.20 -4.50
C VAL A 90 2.01 -5.03 -3.96
N ARG A 91 1.85 -6.35 -3.85
CA ARG A 91 2.93 -7.25 -3.41
C ARG A 91 4.11 -7.22 -4.39
N GLU A 92 3.87 -7.19 -5.70
CA GLU A 92 4.93 -7.04 -6.70
C GLU A 92 5.73 -5.74 -6.51
N ARG A 93 5.05 -4.61 -6.25
CA ARG A 93 5.73 -3.33 -5.96
C ARG A 93 6.62 -3.44 -4.72
N GLU A 94 6.13 -4.06 -3.65
CA GLU A 94 6.89 -4.24 -2.41
C GLU A 94 8.07 -5.22 -2.60
N HIS A 95 7.85 -6.33 -3.29
CA HIS A 95 8.92 -7.30 -3.61
C HIS A 95 9.98 -6.73 -4.56
N SER A 96 9.61 -5.78 -5.41
CA SER A 96 10.52 -5.12 -6.35
C SER A 96 11.30 -3.97 -5.73
N LYS A 97 11.04 -3.62 -4.47
CA LYS A 97 11.71 -2.51 -3.79
C LYS A 97 13.18 -2.83 -3.56
N ILE A 98 14.04 -2.07 -4.23
CA ILE A 98 15.49 -2.16 -4.02
C ILE A 98 15.81 -1.55 -2.66
N VAL A 99 16.38 -2.36 -1.77
CA VAL A 99 16.82 -1.93 -0.44
C VAL A 99 18.34 -1.96 -0.35
N ASN A 100 18.93 -0.95 0.30
CA ASN A 100 20.35 -0.95 0.63
C ASN A 100 20.62 -1.88 1.81
N LYS A 101 21.71 -2.65 1.74
CA LYS A 101 22.19 -3.50 2.84
C LYS A 101 23.67 -3.24 3.11
N THR A 102 23.98 -2.98 4.37
CA THR A 102 25.36 -2.87 4.86
C THR A 102 25.86 -4.27 5.20
N VAL A 103 27.05 -4.63 4.71
CA VAL A 103 27.68 -5.93 4.93
C VAL A 103 29.08 -5.76 5.52
N THR A 104 29.53 -6.73 6.31
CA THR A 104 30.88 -6.76 6.88
C THR A 104 31.77 -7.69 6.07
N LEU A 105 32.90 -7.19 5.59
CA LEU A 105 33.85 -7.93 4.75
C LEU A 105 35.30 -7.65 5.20
N PRO A 106 36.24 -8.60 5.01
CA PRO A 106 37.66 -8.32 5.20
C PRO A 106 38.16 -7.21 4.28
N SER A 107 39.01 -6.28 4.79
CA SER A 107 39.50 -5.12 4.00
C SER A 107 40.17 -5.53 2.70
N TRP A 108 41.03 -6.55 2.76
CA TRP A 108 41.76 -7.05 1.59
C TRP A 108 40.82 -7.48 0.45
N LEU A 109 39.65 -8.03 0.78
CA LEU A 109 38.68 -8.50 -0.21
C LEU A 109 37.96 -7.32 -0.88
N VAL A 110 37.68 -6.27 -0.11
CA VAL A 110 37.10 -5.03 -0.64
C VAL A 110 38.08 -4.33 -1.57
N GLU A 111 39.36 -4.27 -1.20
CA GLU A 111 40.44 -3.67 -2.01
C GLU A 111 40.60 -4.41 -3.34
N VAL A 112 40.83 -5.72 -3.31
CA VAL A 112 40.97 -6.55 -4.53
C VAL A 112 39.72 -6.46 -5.40
N GLY A 113 38.52 -6.47 -4.81
CA GLY A 113 37.28 -6.34 -5.56
C GLY A 113 37.13 -4.98 -6.25
N LYS A 114 37.55 -3.88 -5.59
CA LYS A 114 37.54 -2.54 -6.19
C LYS A 114 38.54 -2.42 -7.35
N GLU A 115 39.75 -2.94 -7.20
CA GLU A 115 40.77 -2.96 -8.25
C GLU A 115 40.27 -3.68 -9.51
N ASN A 116 39.55 -4.79 -9.31
CA ASN A 116 38.95 -5.58 -10.37
C ASN A 116 37.56 -5.06 -10.82
N LYS A 117 37.13 -3.88 -10.35
CA LYS A 117 35.85 -3.23 -10.69
C LYS A 117 34.63 -4.12 -10.45
N VAL A 118 34.66 -4.94 -9.39
CA VAL A 118 33.56 -5.81 -9.00
C VAL A 118 32.35 -4.97 -8.58
N ASN A 119 31.17 -5.27 -9.15
CA ASN A 119 29.90 -4.76 -8.66
C ASN A 119 29.43 -5.59 -7.47
N PHE A 120 29.78 -5.16 -6.26
CA PHE A 120 29.46 -5.88 -5.02
C PHE A 120 27.96 -6.11 -4.82
N SER A 121 27.10 -5.16 -5.19
CA SER A 121 25.65 -5.31 -5.08
C SER A 121 25.13 -6.42 -6.00
N GLN A 122 25.55 -6.40 -7.27
CA GLN A 122 25.14 -7.42 -8.22
C GLN A 122 25.70 -8.81 -7.88
N LEU A 123 26.95 -8.87 -7.41
CA LEU A 123 27.58 -10.11 -6.96
C LEU A 123 26.83 -10.70 -5.76
N LEU A 124 26.48 -9.87 -4.77
CA LEU A 124 25.70 -10.31 -3.61
C LEU A 124 24.31 -10.81 -4.02
N GLN A 125 23.60 -10.07 -4.88
CA GLN A 125 22.29 -10.50 -5.39
C GLN A 125 22.38 -11.85 -6.11
N LYS A 126 23.40 -12.03 -6.96
CA LYS A 126 23.62 -13.29 -7.69
C LYS A 126 23.87 -14.44 -6.71
N ALA A 127 24.77 -14.27 -5.75
CA ALA A 127 25.10 -15.31 -4.78
C ALA A 127 23.89 -15.71 -3.92
N ILE A 128 23.08 -14.74 -3.48
CA ILE A 128 21.85 -15.00 -2.71
C ILE A 128 20.83 -15.78 -3.55
N ARG A 129 20.63 -15.39 -4.82
CA ARG A 129 19.73 -16.11 -5.75
C ARG A 129 20.17 -17.55 -5.97
N GLU A 130 21.46 -17.78 -6.19
CA GLU A 130 22.03 -19.11 -6.35
C GLU A 130 21.84 -19.97 -5.09
N GLU A 131 22.10 -19.41 -3.90
CA GLU A 131 21.93 -20.10 -2.61
C GLU A 131 20.46 -20.45 -2.32
N LEU A 132 19.54 -19.53 -2.59
CA LEU A 132 18.11 -19.68 -2.30
C LEU A 132 17.30 -20.35 -3.43
N GLN A 133 17.92 -20.59 -4.59
CA GLN A 133 17.28 -21.13 -5.79
C GLN A 133 16.11 -20.28 -6.31
N VAL A 134 16.29 -18.95 -6.33
CA VAL A 134 15.29 -17.95 -6.78
C VAL A 134 15.81 -17.02 -7.87
#